data_AF-A0A699V7N1-F1
#
_entry.id   AF-A0A699V7N1-F1
#
_cell.length_a   1.000
_cell.length_b   1.000
_cell.length_c   1.000
_cell.angle_alpha   90.00
_cell.angle_beta   90.00
_cell.angle_gamma   90.00
#
_symmetry.space_group_name_H-M   'P 1'
#
loop_
_entity.id
_entity.type
_entity.pdbx_description
1 polymer ?
#
loop_
_entity_poly.entity_id
_entity_poly.type
_entity_poly.pdbx_seq_one_letter_code
_entity_poly.pdbx_strand_id
1 'polypeptide(L)'
;MLAPGNYVQWKSKIKRYIDTKPNHELIYYCLKNPPYKYTWADKVVLISEGSSEMTTETYIENYKNVSQDIRDQLNAKAEAVQIILTGIDNDIYSTVDACPNACEMWKAIERLKQG
;
A
#
# COMPACT_ATOMS: atom_id res chain seq x y z
N MET A 1 21.59 6.96 -9.47
CA MET A 1 20.72 5.92 -8.83
C MET A 1 20.22 6.43 -7.48
N LEU A 2 18.93 6.27 -7.13
CA LEU A 2 18.59 6.11 -5.71
C LEU A 2 19.42 4.92 -5.21
N ALA A 3 20.04 5.00 -4.03
CA ALA A 3 20.79 3.86 -3.52
C ALA A 3 19.90 2.60 -3.60
N PRO A 4 20.42 1.42 -4.02
CA PRO A 4 19.64 0.19 -4.00
C PRO A 4 18.92 0.07 -2.65
N GLY A 5 17.59 0.06 -2.66
CA GLY A 5 16.76 0.08 -1.44
C GLY A 5 16.17 1.45 -1.03
N ASN A 6 16.48 2.56 -1.69
CA ASN A 6 15.88 3.89 -1.43
C ASN A 6 14.57 4.13 -2.19
N TYR A 7 13.96 3.09 -2.75
CA TYR A 7 12.63 3.20 -3.36
C TYR A 7 11.59 3.42 -2.27
N VAL A 8 10.75 4.45 -2.44
CA VAL A 8 9.53 4.56 -1.65
C VAL A 8 8.68 3.34 -1.97
N GLN A 9 8.62 2.40 -1.03
CA GLN A 9 7.91 1.13 -1.16
C GLN A 9 6.48 1.35 -1.68
N TRP A 10 5.98 0.43 -2.51
CA TRP A 10 4.61 0.51 -3.03
C TRP A 10 3.60 0.69 -1.91
N LYS A 11 3.83 0.01 -0.78
CA LYS A 11 3.10 0.18 0.48
C LYS A 11 3.03 1.64 0.93
N SER A 12 4.15 2.37 0.94
CA SER A 12 4.19 3.78 1.34
C SER A 12 3.52 4.71 0.33
N LYS A 13 3.62 4.43 -0.97
CA LYS A 13 2.93 5.22 -2.01
C LYS A 13 1.41 5.04 -1.93
N ILE A 14 0.96 3.80 -1.75
CA ILE A 14 -0.45 3.45 -1.59
C ILE A 14 -0.99 4.06 -0.31
N LYS A 15 -0.24 3.99 0.80
CA LYS A 15 -0.60 4.65 2.06
C LYS A 15 -0.84 6.15 1.86
N ARG A 16 0.11 6.86 1.24
CA ARG A 16 -0.05 8.28 0.92
C ARG A 16 -1.27 8.55 0.04
N TYR A 17 -1.53 7.73 -0.97
CA TYR A 17 -2.72 7.88 -1.81
C TYR A 17 -4.00 7.73 -0.99
N ILE A 18 -4.09 6.73 -0.12
CA ILE A 18 -5.24 6.50 0.76
C ILE A 18 -5.43 7.70 1.69
N ASP A 19 -4.36 8.22 2.30
CA ASP A 19 -4.40 9.37 3.21
C ASP A 19 -5.00 10.63 2.55
N THR A 20 -4.93 10.78 1.23
CA THR A 20 -5.56 11.90 0.50
C THR A 20 -7.07 11.75 0.29
N LYS A 21 -7.67 10.61 0.66
CA LYS A 21 -9.09 10.34 0.43
C LYS A 21 -9.96 10.80 1.60
N PRO A 22 -11.15 11.37 1.33
CA PRO A 22 -12.05 11.80 2.40
C PRO A 22 -12.56 10.64 3.26
N ASN A 23 -12.55 9.41 2.74
CA ASN A 23 -12.96 8.18 3.42
C ASN A 23 -11.78 7.27 3.78
N HIS A 24 -10.56 7.83 3.90
CA HIS A 24 -9.33 7.08 4.15
C HIS A 24 -9.42 6.14 5.36
N GLU A 25 -10.07 6.59 6.44
CA GLU A 25 -10.26 5.79 7.66
C GLU A 25 -11.10 4.52 7.40
N LEU A 26 -12.18 4.63 6.62
CA LEU A 26 -13.01 3.49 6.24
C LEU A 26 -12.26 2.54 5.29
N ILE A 27 -11.41 3.07 4.41
CA ILE A 27 -10.54 2.26 3.55
C ILE A 27 -9.54 1.48 4.41
N TYR A 28 -8.92 2.11 5.41
CA TYR A 28 -8.03 1.41 6.36
C TYR A 28 -8.76 0.34 7.15
N TYR A 29 -9.98 0.62 7.61
CA TYR A 29 -10.83 -0.35 8.29
C TYR A 29 -11.10 -1.58 7.42
N CYS A 30 -11.45 -1.40 6.14
CA CYS A 30 -11.67 -2.49 5.19
C CYS A 30 -10.39 -3.27 4.87
N LEU A 31 -9.23 -2.61 4.84
CA LEU A 31 -7.95 -3.28 4.65
C LEU A 31 -7.55 -4.16 5.84
N LYS A 32 -7.90 -3.76 7.07
CA LYS A 32 -7.67 -4.54 8.30
C LYS A 32 -8.70 -5.65 8.49
N ASN A 33 -9.94 -5.43 8.04
CA ASN A 33 -11.06 -6.34 8.19
C ASN A 33 -11.67 -6.64 6.82
N PRO A 34 -10.97 -7.38 5.94
CA PRO A 34 -11.49 -7.65 4.61
C PRO A 34 -12.84 -8.38 4.70
N PRO A 35 -13.80 -8.05 3.81
CA PRO A 35 -15.13 -8.67 3.78
C PRO A 35 -15.11 -10.17 3.47
N TYR A 36 -13.96 -10.70 3.04
CA TYR A 36 -13.73 -12.11 2.74
C TYR A 36 -12.52 -12.61 3.53
N LYS A 37 -12.56 -13.89 3.97
CA LYS A 37 -11.44 -14.56 4.63
C LYS A 37 -10.28 -14.73 3.65
N TYR A 38 -9.45 -13.69 3.53
CA TYR A 38 -8.09 -13.81 3.05
C TYR A 38 -7.18 -13.87 4.28
N THR A 39 -6.49 -14.98 4.47
CA THR A 39 -5.46 -15.08 5.50
C THR A 39 -4.28 -14.25 5.05
N TRP A 40 -4.19 -13.01 5.54
CA TRP A 40 -2.88 -12.41 5.80
C TRP A 40 -2.17 -13.38 6.74
N ALA A 41 -1.26 -14.20 6.20
CA ALA A 41 -0.21 -14.72 7.05
C ALA A 41 0.63 -13.50 7.39
N ASP A 42 0.27 -12.80 8.47
CA ASP A 42 1.11 -11.78 9.05
C ASP A 42 2.48 -12.41 9.28
N LYS A 43 3.45 -12.13 8.41
CA LYS A 43 4.83 -12.07 8.86
C LYS A 43 4.89 -10.86 9.78
N VAL A 44 4.53 -11.12 11.04
CA VAL A 44 4.55 -10.16 12.13
C VAL A 44 5.98 -9.66 12.29
N VAL A 45 6.29 -8.52 11.68
CA VAL A 45 7.27 -7.59 12.23
C VAL A 45 6.44 -6.63 13.07
N LEU A 46 6.31 -6.95 14.36
CA LEU A 46 5.75 -6.06 15.38
C LEU A 46 6.54 -4.75 15.35
N ILE A 47 5.88 -3.65 14.97
CA ILE A 47 6.39 -2.31 15.25
C ILE A 47 5.36 -1.62 16.14
N SER A 48 5.76 -1.54 17.41
CA SER A 48 5.40 -0.61 18.48
C SER A 48 3.93 -0.50 18.90
N GLU A 49 3.71 -0.86 20.16
CA GLU A 49 2.62 -0.38 20.99
C GLU A 49 2.67 1.16 21.10
N GLY A 50 1.49 1.77 21.08
CA GLY A 50 1.28 3.18 21.40
C GLY A 50 0.48 3.91 20.32
N SER A 51 -0.84 4.00 20.52
CA SER A 51 -1.75 4.95 19.84
C SER A 51 -2.34 4.53 18.47
N SER A 52 -3.06 3.40 18.41
CA SER A 52 -3.99 3.09 17.28
C SER A 52 -5.46 2.92 17.73
N GLU A 53 -5.75 3.14 19.02
CA GLU A 53 -7.07 2.88 19.62
C GLU A 53 -7.93 4.16 19.73
N MET A 54 -7.83 5.11 18.79
CA MET A 54 -8.96 6.03 18.58
C MET A 54 -10.11 5.21 17.95
N THR A 55 -10.80 4.53 18.86
CA THR A 55 -12.08 3.84 18.83
C THR A 55 -12.42 3.09 17.53
N THR A 56 -11.90 1.86 17.43
CA THR A 56 -12.39 0.81 16.51
C THR A 56 -13.92 0.75 16.45
N GLU A 57 -14.60 1.02 17.57
CA GLU A 57 -16.06 1.09 17.68
C GLU A 57 -16.67 2.21 16.81
N THR A 58 -16.08 3.41 16.81
CA THR A 58 -16.54 4.55 15.99
C THR A 58 -16.40 4.25 14.51
N TYR A 59 -15.32 3.59 14.08
CA TYR A 59 -15.16 3.16 12.69
C TYR A 59 -16.17 2.09 12.28
N ILE A 60 -16.41 1.11 13.14
CA ILE A 60 -17.42 0.07 12.91
C ILE A 60 -18.80 0.70 12.77
N GLU A 61 -19.14 1.64 13.65
CA GLU A 61 -20.43 2.33 13.64
C GLU A 61 -20.59 3.19 12.38
N ASN A 62 -19.58 3.96 12.00
CA ASN A 62 -19.59 4.74 10.75
C ASN A 62 -19.69 3.84 9.51
N TYR A 63 -18.96 2.73 9.47
CA TYR A 63 -19.07 1.76 8.38
C TYR A 63 -20.46 1.11 8.33
N LYS A 64 -21.06 0.82 9.50
CA LYS A 64 -22.44 0.33 9.60
C LYS A 64 -23.49 1.39 9.23
N ASN A 65 -23.14 2.67 9.26
CA ASN A 65 -24.06 3.75 8.91
C ASN A 65 -23.99 4.18 7.43
N VAL A 66 -22.94 3.83 6.69
CA VAL A 66 -22.88 4.08 5.24
C VAL A 66 -23.80 3.13 4.45
N SER A 67 -24.26 3.60 3.28
CA SER A 67 -25.11 2.81 2.37
C SER A 67 -24.37 1.59 1.79
N GLN A 68 -25.14 0.60 1.34
CA GLN A 68 -24.57 -0.65 0.81
C GLN A 68 -23.66 -0.42 -0.40
N ASP A 69 -24.05 0.45 -1.34
CA ASP A 69 -23.23 0.82 -2.50
C ASP A 69 -21.85 1.40 -2.10
N ILE A 70 -21.83 2.25 -1.08
CA ILE A 70 -20.58 2.82 -0.55
C ILE A 70 -19.72 1.74 0.09
N ARG A 71 -20.32 0.78 0.82
CA ARG A 71 -19.58 -0.36 1.38
C ARG A 71 -18.98 -1.24 0.30
N ASP A 72 -19.75 -1.57 -0.72
CA ASP A 72 -19.29 -2.41 -1.83
C ASP A 72 -18.13 -1.74 -2.56
N GLN A 73 -18.21 -0.42 -2.78
CA GLN A 73 -17.12 0.35 -3.35
C GLN A 73 -15.86 0.37 -2.45
N LEU A 74 -16.03 0.55 -1.14
CA LEU A 74 -14.92 0.53 -0.17
C LEU A 74 -14.22 -0.84 -0.14
N ASN A 75 -15.02 -1.91 -0.14
CA ASN A 75 -14.57 -3.29 -0.17
C ASN A 75 -13.78 -3.60 -1.44
N ALA A 76 -14.31 -3.22 -2.61
CA ALA A 76 -13.63 -3.39 -3.90
C ALA A 76 -12.31 -2.61 -3.96
N LYS A 77 -12.26 -1.39 -3.39
CA LYS A 77 -11.02 -0.59 -3.29
C LYS A 77 -9.99 -1.28 -2.39
N ALA A 78 -10.42 -1.81 -1.25
CA ALA A 78 -9.55 -2.53 -0.34
C ALA A 78 -8.99 -3.80 -1.00
N GLU A 79 -9.83 -4.57 -1.69
CA GLU A 79 -9.43 -5.77 -2.44
C GLU A 79 -8.42 -5.43 -3.56
N ALA A 80 -8.68 -4.39 -4.36
CA ALA A 80 -7.74 -3.95 -5.39
C ALA A 80 -6.38 -3.53 -4.81
N VAL A 81 -6.38 -2.78 -3.69
CA VAL A 81 -5.15 -2.41 -2.99
C VAL A 81 -4.40 -3.65 -2.50
N GLN A 82 -5.10 -4.64 -1.94
CA GLN A 82 -4.51 -5.90 -1.50
C GLN A 82 -3.87 -6.66 -2.67
N ILE A 83 -4.59 -6.83 -3.78
CA ILE A 83 -4.07 -7.48 -4.99
C ILE A 83 -2.82 -6.78 -5.50
N ILE A 84 -2.80 -5.45 -5.52
CA ILE A 84 -1.63 -4.67 -5.94
C ILE A 84 -0.46 -4.88 -4.97
N LEU A 85 -0.70 -4.87 -3.66
CA LEU A 85 0.34 -5.06 -2.65
C LEU A 85 0.92 -6.47 -2.62
N THR A 86 0.10 -7.50 -2.91
CA THR A 86 0.54 -8.90 -2.95
C THR A 86 1.11 -9.29 -4.31
N GLY A 87 0.56 -8.73 -5.40
CA GLY A 87 0.97 -9.04 -6.77
C GLY A 87 2.17 -8.23 -7.25
N ILE A 88 2.45 -7.07 -6.64
CA ILE A 88 3.62 -6.24 -6.93
C ILE A 88 4.52 -6.25 -5.70
N ASP A 89 5.37 -7.27 -5.61
CA ASP A 89 6.39 -7.33 -4.56
C ASP A 89 7.47 -6.25 -4.83
N ASN A 90 8.09 -5.77 -3.75
CA ASN A 90 9.22 -4.85 -3.80
C ASN A 90 10.44 -5.50 -4.49
N ASP A 91 10.41 -6.82 -4.68
CA ASP A 91 11.35 -7.59 -5.48
C ASP A 91 11.39 -7.17 -6.96
N ILE A 92 10.35 -6.54 -7.51
CA ILE A 92 10.33 -6.05 -8.91
C ILE A 92 11.38 -4.94 -9.07
N TYR A 93 11.44 -4.00 -8.14
CA TYR A 93 12.49 -2.97 -8.16
C TYR A 93 13.87 -3.60 -7.95
N SER A 94 13.98 -4.61 -7.10
CA SER A 94 15.22 -5.33 -6.86
C SER A 94 15.68 -6.12 -8.10
N THR A 95 14.75 -6.68 -8.86
CA THR A 95 14.98 -7.42 -10.11
C THR A 95 15.42 -6.47 -11.23
N VAL A 96 14.79 -5.30 -11.31
CA VAL A 96 15.18 -4.24 -12.26
C VAL A 96 16.57 -3.69 -11.92
N ASP A 97 16.87 -3.45 -10.64
CA ASP A 97 18.20 -3.00 -10.20
C ASP A 97 19.28 -4.05 -10.44
N ALA A 98 18.95 -5.33 -10.27
CA ALA A 98 19.85 -6.45 -10.54
C ALA A 98 20.08 -6.68 -12.05
N CYS A 99 19.29 -6.05 -12.92
CA CYS A 99 19.44 -6.16 -14.37
C CYS A 99 20.56 -5.25 -14.89
N PRO A 100 21.68 -5.80 -15.40
CA PRO A 100 22.81 -4.98 -15.87
C PRO A 100 22.41 -4.05 -17.01
N ASN A 101 21.52 -4.49 -17.90
CA ASN A 101 21.03 -3.67 -19.01
C ASN A 101 20.22 -2.47 -18.53
N ALA A 102 19.35 -2.65 -17.52
CA ALA A 102 18.59 -1.55 -16.95
C ALA A 102 19.50 -0.54 -16.24
N CYS A 103 20.52 -1.04 -15.52
CA CYS A 103 21.53 -0.22 -14.87
C CYS A 103 22.31 0.64 -15.89
N GLU A 104 22.77 0.05 -17.00
CA GLU A 104 23.49 0.77 -18.05
C GLU A 104 22.61 1.78 -18.80
N MET A 105 21.36 1.44 -19.11
CA MET A 105 20.40 2.38 -19.70
C MET A 105 20.16 3.59 -18.78
N TRP A 106 20.01 3.36 -17.47
CA TRP A 106 19.82 4.44 -16.51
C TRP A 106 21.05 5.36 -16.41
N LYS A 107 22.26 4.79 -16.37
CA LYS A 107 23.52 5.56 -16.40
C LYS A 107 23.61 6.43 -17.65
N ALA A 108 23.18 5.92 -18.81
CA ALA A 108 23.17 6.69 -20.06
C ALA A 108 22.18 7.88 -19.98
N ILE A 109 21.00 7.69 -19.41
CA ILE A 109 20.02 8.77 -19.20
C ILE A 109 20.53 9.81 -18.19
N GLU A 110 21.18 9.40 -17.10
CA GLU A 110 21.78 10.34 -16.13
C GLU A 110 22.86 11.20 -16.80
N ARG A 111 23.73 10.60 -17.62
CA ARG A 111 24.75 11.33 -18.40
C ARG A 111 24.12 12.34 -19.37
N LEU A 112 23.01 11.99 -20.01
CA LEU A 112 22.27 12.90 -20.89
C LEU A 112 21.64 14.09 -20.14
N LYS A 113 21.28 13.91 -18.86
CA LYS A 113 20.69 14.96 -18.03
C LYS A 113 21.72 15.90 -17.40
N GLN A 114 22.97 15.46 -17.27
CA GLN A 114 24.08 16.20 -16.66
C GLN A 114 24.88 17.06 -17.65
N GLY A 115 24.32 17.32 -18.84
CA GLY A 115 24.96 18.09 -19.91
C GLY A 115 25.76 19.30 -19.41
#